data_AF-A0AAE9J7N2-F1
#
_entry.id   AF-A0AAE9J7N2-F1
#
_cell.length_a   1.000
_cell.length_b   1.000
_cell.length_c   1.000
_cell.angle_alpha   90.00
_cell.angle_beta   90.00
_cell.angle_gamma   90.00
#
_symmetry.space_group_name_H-M   'P 1'
#
loop_
_entity.id
_entity.type
_entity.pdbx_description
1 polymer ?
#
loop_
_entity_poly.entity_id
_entity_poly.type
_entity_poly.pdbx_seq_one_letter_code
_entity_poly.pdbx_strand_id
1 'polypeptide(L)'
;MQRLCKFFKKTGKSKKFALEDELDQLKLETDALRQSLADERSKNLDLHTHLENEREAQGVYRLQAIQENEKLEKLRMIQKHRDEKITELEKDIDVNKRRLEAFEAHASNCGTVFDSNVLKQFLKDEGSQREKYRMKMMKARKMLQKAQEKEEGDQKAWSLCEVCAFQFADTEEQTPRVLACGHTVCQSCVVKLAAQTPGEIKCPFDRVSSNWSDQEKDIYLQKNLSLLHM
;
A
#
# COMPACT_ATOMS: atom_id res chain seq x y z
N MET A 1 98.24 -72.02 47.28
CA MET A 1 97.11 -71.81 46.36
C MET A 1 95.84 -71.19 46.98
N GLN A 2 95.76 -70.84 48.27
CA GLN A 2 94.51 -70.34 48.90
C GLN A 2 94.32 -68.81 48.94
N ARG A 3 95.35 -68.00 48.66
CA ARG A 3 95.23 -66.52 48.71
C ARG A 3 94.71 -65.88 47.42
N LEU A 4 94.86 -66.54 46.28
CA LEU A 4 94.37 -66.04 44.99
C LEU A 4 92.83 -66.14 44.90
N CYS A 5 92.20 -67.20 45.43
CA CYS A 5 90.75 -67.38 45.36
C CYS A 5 89.90 -66.36 46.16
N LYS A 6 90.45 -65.67 47.18
CA LYS A 6 89.71 -64.68 47.99
C LYS A 6 89.68 -63.28 47.35
N PHE A 7 90.71 -62.92 46.58
CA PHE A 7 90.73 -61.67 45.81
C PHE A 7 89.72 -61.72 44.66
N PHE A 8 89.66 -62.82 43.92
CA PHE A 8 88.71 -63.00 42.82
C PHE A 8 87.24 -63.03 43.28
N LYS A 9 86.94 -63.51 44.50
CA LYS A 9 85.57 -63.49 45.05
C LYS A 9 85.10 -62.12 45.53
N LYS A 10 86.00 -61.23 45.98
CA LYS A 10 85.67 -59.84 46.37
C LYS A 10 85.53 -58.91 45.15
N THR A 11 86.37 -59.08 44.12
CA THR A 11 86.28 -58.29 42.88
C THR A 11 85.06 -58.66 42.03
N GLY A 12 84.62 -59.93 42.07
CA GLY A 12 83.39 -60.38 41.42
C GLY A 12 82.09 -59.85 42.06
N LYS A 13 82.04 -59.68 43.39
CA LYS A 13 80.87 -59.10 44.09
C LYS A 13 80.70 -57.59 43.84
N SER A 14 81.81 -56.84 43.83
CA SER A 14 81.79 -55.40 43.52
C SER A 14 81.40 -55.12 42.07
N LYS A 15 81.91 -55.92 41.12
CA LYS A 15 81.48 -55.87 39.71
C LYS A 15 80.01 -56.25 39.52
N LYS A 16 79.48 -57.19 40.31
CA LYS A 16 78.07 -57.59 40.24
C LYS A 16 77.13 -56.48 40.70
N PHE A 17 77.45 -55.80 41.80
CA PHE A 17 76.69 -54.63 42.27
C PHE A 17 76.74 -53.46 41.28
N ALA A 18 77.91 -53.17 40.69
CA ALA A 18 78.03 -52.13 39.66
C ALA A 18 77.20 -52.44 38.39
N LEU A 19 77.15 -53.72 37.98
CA LEU A 19 76.32 -54.18 36.87
C LEU A 19 74.82 -54.15 37.21
N GLU A 20 74.44 -54.40 38.46
CA GLU A 20 73.06 -54.29 38.95
C GLU A 20 72.61 -52.82 38.98
N ASP A 21 73.45 -51.89 39.45
CA ASP A 21 73.19 -50.44 39.41
C ASP A 21 73.09 -49.90 37.97
N GLU A 22 73.97 -50.32 37.06
CA GLU A 22 73.89 -49.99 35.63
C GLU A 22 72.60 -50.53 34.99
N LEU A 23 72.21 -51.76 35.34
CA LEU A 23 70.98 -52.37 34.85
C LEU A 23 69.74 -51.60 35.34
N ASP A 24 69.74 -51.12 36.58
CA ASP A 24 68.64 -50.35 37.15
C ASP A 24 68.59 -48.91 36.59
N GLN A 25 69.73 -48.28 36.31
CA GLN A 25 69.78 -47.02 35.57
C GLN A 25 69.23 -47.16 34.15
N LEU A 26 69.62 -48.21 33.43
CA LEU A 26 69.11 -48.49 32.08
C LEU A 26 67.60 -48.78 32.07
N LYS A 27 67.07 -49.43 33.12
CA LYS A 27 65.62 -49.62 33.28
C LYS A 27 64.89 -48.30 33.48
N LEU A 28 65.38 -47.45 34.37
CA LEU A 28 64.85 -46.10 34.59
C LEU A 28 64.84 -45.28 33.30
N GLU A 29 65.94 -45.34 32.54
CA GLU A 29 66.08 -44.63 31.28
C GLU A 29 65.14 -45.20 30.20
N THR A 30 64.99 -46.52 30.11
CA THR A 30 64.04 -47.15 29.18
C THR A 30 62.58 -46.85 29.52
N ASP A 31 62.22 -46.79 30.80
CA ASP A 31 60.86 -46.43 31.23
C ASP A 31 60.57 -44.94 31.00
N ALA A 32 61.54 -44.05 31.22
CA ALA A 32 61.42 -42.63 30.88
C ALA A 32 61.25 -42.43 29.36
N LEU A 33 62.03 -43.15 28.54
CA LEU A 33 61.90 -43.13 27.08
C LEU A 33 60.54 -43.67 26.62
N ARG A 34 60.00 -44.70 27.27
CA ARG A 34 58.65 -45.23 26.98
C ARG A 34 57.56 -44.22 27.29
N GLN A 35 57.65 -43.51 28.41
CA GLN A 35 56.71 -42.44 28.74
C GLN A 35 56.78 -41.31 27.72
N SER A 36 57.98 -40.82 27.39
CA SER A 36 58.15 -39.78 26.38
C SER A 36 57.61 -40.21 25.00
N LEU A 37 57.84 -41.46 24.59
CA LEU A 37 57.27 -42.00 23.35
C LEU A 37 55.73 -42.09 23.41
N ALA A 38 55.15 -42.41 24.56
CA ALA A 38 53.70 -42.45 24.75
C ALA A 38 53.08 -41.03 24.66
N ASP A 39 53.72 -40.04 25.27
CA ASP A 39 53.29 -38.64 25.21
C ASP A 39 53.35 -38.09 23.79
N GLU A 40 54.44 -38.36 23.07
CA GLU A 40 54.58 -37.96 21.66
C GLU A 40 53.56 -38.67 20.75
N ARG A 41 53.22 -39.94 21.05
CA ARG A 41 52.14 -40.63 20.34
C ARG A 41 50.78 -40.00 20.61
N SER A 42 50.51 -39.58 21.84
CA SER A 42 49.26 -38.86 22.18
C SER A 42 49.17 -37.54 21.43
N LYS A 43 50.24 -36.73 21.46
CA LYS A 43 50.28 -35.46 20.72
C LYS A 43 50.09 -35.66 19.22
N ASN A 44 50.71 -36.68 18.63
CA ASN A 44 50.51 -36.99 17.21
C ASN A 44 49.07 -37.38 16.91
N LEU A 45 48.40 -38.11 17.81
CA LEU A 45 46.98 -38.43 17.65
C LEU A 45 46.12 -37.16 17.68
N ASP A 46 46.36 -36.26 18.64
CA ASP A 46 45.66 -34.98 18.74
C ASP A 46 45.88 -34.11 17.50
N LEU A 47 47.13 -34.03 17.01
CA LEU A 47 47.48 -33.34 15.76
C LEU A 47 46.74 -33.94 14.56
N HIS A 48 46.68 -35.27 14.45
CA HIS A 48 45.96 -35.94 13.37
C HIS A 48 44.47 -35.60 13.39
N THR A 49 43.82 -35.68 14.56
CA THR A 49 42.40 -35.33 14.69
C THR A 49 42.15 -33.85 14.36
N HIS A 50 43.03 -32.93 14.78
CA HIS A 50 42.92 -31.52 14.43
C HIS A 50 43.03 -31.31 12.90
N LEU A 51 43.99 -31.95 12.24
CA LEU A 51 44.18 -31.85 10.79
C LEU A 51 43.03 -32.48 9.99
N GLU A 52 42.35 -33.49 10.54
CA GLU A 52 41.14 -34.05 9.96
C GLU A 52 39.97 -33.05 10.06
N ASN A 53 39.74 -32.49 11.25
CA ASN A 53 38.70 -31.48 11.46
C ASN A 53 38.90 -30.24 10.57
N GLU A 54 40.13 -29.76 10.41
CA GLU A 54 40.43 -28.64 9.51
C GLU A 54 40.15 -28.96 8.05
N ARG A 55 40.50 -30.18 7.60
CA ARG A 55 40.21 -30.63 6.24
C ARG A 55 38.72 -30.74 5.98
N GLU A 56 37.95 -31.24 6.95
CA GLU A 56 36.49 -31.28 6.87
C GLU A 56 35.90 -29.88 6.78
N ALA A 57 36.31 -28.97 7.67
CA ALA A 57 35.87 -27.58 7.64
C ALA A 57 36.20 -26.90 6.30
N GLN A 58 37.41 -27.10 5.78
CA GLN A 58 37.83 -26.58 4.48
C GLN A 58 36.97 -27.16 3.34
N GLY A 59 36.61 -28.43 3.41
CA GLY A 59 35.69 -29.08 2.48
C GLY A 59 34.31 -28.42 2.47
N VAL A 60 33.76 -28.12 3.65
CA VAL A 60 32.47 -27.43 3.80
C VAL A 60 32.53 -26.03 3.20
N TYR A 61 33.55 -25.23 3.53
CA TYR A 61 33.69 -23.88 2.97
C TYR A 61 33.82 -23.90 1.44
N ARG A 62 34.54 -24.88 0.89
CA ARG A 62 34.67 -25.05 -0.55
C ARG A 62 33.32 -25.35 -1.22
N LEU A 63 32.53 -26.26 -0.65
CA LEU A 63 31.20 -26.60 -1.18
C LEU A 63 30.26 -25.39 -1.12
N GLN A 64 30.29 -24.64 -0.02
CA GLN A 64 29.49 -23.43 0.13
C GLN A 64 29.86 -22.38 -0.93
N ALA A 65 31.15 -22.14 -1.16
CA ALA A 65 31.62 -21.20 -2.18
C ALA A 65 31.18 -21.62 -3.60
N ILE A 66 31.16 -22.91 -3.91
CA ILE A 66 30.66 -23.43 -5.20
C ILE A 66 29.16 -23.12 -5.35
N GLN A 67 28.36 -23.43 -4.32
CA GLN A 67 26.91 -23.15 -4.34
C GLN A 67 26.59 -21.66 -4.47
N GLU A 68 27.35 -20.80 -3.80
CA GLU A 68 27.19 -19.35 -3.89
C GLU A 68 27.55 -18.83 -5.29
N ASN A 69 28.62 -19.34 -5.90
CA ASN A 69 28.98 -19.00 -7.28
C ASN A 69 27.91 -19.43 -8.29
N GLU A 70 27.35 -20.64 -8.17
CA GLU A 70 26.24 -21.09 -9.02
C GLU A 70 24.99 -20.19 -8.88
N LYS A 71 24.68 -19.75 -7.65
CA LYS A 71 23.58 -18.79 -7.42
C LYS A 71 23.88 -17.45 -8.07
N LEU A 72 25.12 -16.96 -7.94
CA LEU A 72 25.54 -15.69 -8.52
C LEU A 72 25.47 -15.71 -10.05
N GLU A 73 25.86 -16.81 -10.70
CA GLU A 73 25.76 -16.98 -12.14
C GLU A 73 24.30 -16.95 -12.61
N LYS A 74 23.39 -17.65 -11.91
CA LYS A 74 21.95 -17.59 -12.20
C LYS A 74 21.41 -16.16 -12.10
N LEU A 75 21.80 -15.42 -11.06
CA LEU A 75 21.39 -14.03 -10.89
C LEU A 75 21.93 -13.13 -12.00
N ARG A 76 23.18 -13.31 -12.44
CA ARG A 76 23.77 -12.58 -13.57
C ARG A 76 23.01 -12.83 -14.88
N MET A 77 22.61 -14.07 -15.13
CA MET A 77 21.81 -14.40 -16.32
C MET A 77 20.44 -13.72 -16.30
N ILE A 78 19.77 -13.72 -15.13
CA ILE A 78 18.49 -13.03 -14.95
C ILE A 78 18.66 -11.51 -15.15
N GLN A 79 19.71 -10.92 -14.59
CA GLN A 79 19.99 -9.49 -14.73
C GLN A 79 20.23 -9.12 -16.19
N LYS A 80 21.06 -9.89 -16.92
CA LYS A 80 21.31 -9.67 -18.34
C LYS A 80 20.01 -9.68 -19.16
N HIS A 81 19.13 -10.65 -18.93
CA HIS A 81 17.85 -10.71 -19.64
C HIS A 81 16.94 -9.53 -19.32
N ARG A 82 16.93 -9.05 -18.07
CA ARG A 82 16.19 -7.86 -17.67
C ARG A 82 16.74 -6.60 -18.34
N ASP A 83 18.06 -6.45 -18.40
CA ASP A 83 18.71 -5.31 -19.05
C ASP A 83 18.39 -5.30 -20.55
N GLU A 84 18.47 -6.46 -21.23
CA GLU A 84 18.03 -6.61 -22.62
C GLU A 84 16.57 -6.18 -22.79
N LYS A 85 15.67 -6.60 -21.88
CA LYS A 85 14.26 -6.23 -21.95
C LYS A 85 14.02 -4.74 -21.73
N ILE A 86 14.77 -4.11 -20.82
CA ILE A 86 14.71 -2.66 -20.58
C ILE A 86 15.11 -1.92 -21.86
N THR A 87 16.22 -2.31 -22.51
CA THR A 87 16.65 -1.67 -23.76
C THR A 87 15.65 -1.83 -24.91
N GLU A 88 14.89 -2.92 -24.93
CA GLU A 88 13.80 -3.12 -25.90
C GLU A 88 12.64 -2.16 -25.62
N LEU A 89 12.20 -2.08 -24.36
CA LEU A 89 11.10 -1.19 -23.95
C LEU A 89 11.43 0.29 -24.17
N GLU A 90 12.69 0.70 -23.93
CA GLU A 90 13.15 2.06 -24.20
C GLU A 90 13.01 2.44 -25.69
N LYS A 91 13.35 1.51 -26.60
CA LYS A 91 13.17 1.72 -28.04
C LYS A 91 11.69 1.85 -28.41
N ASP A 92 10.82 1.05 -27.81
CA ASP A 92 9.38 1.11 -28.05
C ASP A 92 8.78 2.44 -27.56
N ILE A 93 9.22 2.93 -26.40
CA ILE A 93 8.83 4.24 -25.86
C ILE A 93 9.24 5.35 -26.84
N ASP A 94 10.48 5.33 -27.34
CA ASP A 94 10.96 6.31 -28.32
C ASP A 94 10.15 6.29 -29.62
N VAL A 95 9.82 5.10 -30.14
CA VAL A 95 8.99 4.96 -31.34
C VAL A 95 7.59 5.50 -31.09
N ASN A 96 6.98 5.19 -29.96
CA ASN A 96 5.65 5.67 -29.61
C ASN A 96 5.62 7.18 -29.38
N LYS A 97 6.67 7.76 -28.79
CA LYS A 97 6.81 9.20 -28.65
C LYS A 97 6.83 9.90 -30.01
N ARG A 98 7.63 9.41 -30.96
CA ARG A 98 7.64 9.94 -32.34
C ARG A 98 6.29 9.82 -33.02
N ARG A 99 5.55 8.73 -32.78
CA ARG A 99 4.18 8.56 -33.30
C ARG A 99 3.23 9.60 -32.72
N LEU A 100 3.28 9.84 -31.42
CA LEU A 100 2.47 10.87 -30.77
C LEU A 100 2.78 12.26 -31.32
N GLU A 101 4.06 12.62 -31.44
CA GLU A 101 4.48 13.89 -32.05
C GLU A 101 3.96 14.03 -33.49
N ALA A 102 4.00 12.95 -34.28
CA ALA A 102 3.44 12.94 -35.63
C ALA A 102 1.91 13.10 -35.63
N PHE A 103 1.20 12.45 -34.70
CA PHE A 103 -0.25 12.62 -34.53
C PHE A 103 -0.60 14.04 -34.11
N GLU A 104 0.14 14.65 -33.19
CA GLU A 104 -0.05 16.03 -32.75
C GLU A 104 0.20 17.02 -33.89
N ALA A 105 1.25 16.82 -34.68
CA ALA A 105 1.51 17.62 -35.88
C ALA A 105 0.38 17.47 -36.92
N HIS A 106 -0.09 16.24 -37.15
CA HIS A 106 -1.21 16.00 -38.06
C HIS A 106 -2.52 16.62 -37.56
N ALA A 107 -2.78 16.56 -36.25
CA ALA A 107 -3.93 17.18 -35.61
C ALA A 107 -3.85 18.71 -35.65
N SER A 108 -2.65 19.28 -35.56
CA SER A 108 -2.45 20.73 -35.70
C SER A 108 -2.65 21.21 -37.14
N ASN A 109 -2.28 20.39 -38.12
CA ASN A 109 -2.44 20.70 -39.55
C ASN A 109 -3.87 20.43 -40.06
N CYS A 110 -4.57 19.46 -39.49
CA CYS A 110 -6.00 19.31 -39.72
C CYS A 110 -6.72 20.29 -38.80
N GLY A 111 -7.09 21.47 -39.31
CA GLY A 111 -7.95 22.44 -38.63
C GLY A 111 -9.34 21.86 -38.34
N THR A 112 -9.41 20.91 -37.41
CA THR A 112 -10.62 20.19 -37.07
C THR A 112 -11.38 20.94 -35.98
N VAL A 113 -12.70 20.78 -36.01
CA VAL A 113 -13.68 21.24 -35.02
C VAL A 113 -13.42 20.69 -33.60
N PHE A 114 -12.37 19.88 -33.42
CA PHE A 114 -11.97 19.23 -32.19
C PHE A 114 -10.67 19.77 -31.58
N ASP A 115 -10.27 21.01 -31.90
CA ASP A 115 -9.31 21.70 -31.04
C ASP A 115 -9.95 21.84 -29.64
N SER A 116 -9.36 21.14 -28.66
CA SER A 116 -9.83 21.12 -27.28
C SER A 116 -9.99 22.53 -26.70
N ASN A 117 -9.15 23.48 -27.11
CA ASN A 117 -9.24 24.85 -26.63
C ASN A 117 -10.44 25.57 -27.24
N VAL A 118 -10.67 25.40 -28.54
CA VAL A 118 -11.83 25.94 -29.25
C VAL A 118 -13.14 25.37 -28.69
N LEU A 119 -13.18 24.05 -28.44
CA LEU A 119 -14.34 23.39 -27.85
C LEU A 119 -14.62 23.88 -26.42
N LYS A 120 -13.58 24.03 -25.58
CA LYS A 120 -13.72 24.57 -24.22
C LYS A 120 -14.23 26.01 -24.23
N GLN A 121 -13.75 26.83 -25.17
CA GLN A 121 -14.20 28.20 -25.33
C GLN A 121 -15.68 28.25 -25.73
N PHE A 122 -16.07 27.45 -26.74
CA PHE A 122 -17.46 27.35 -27.19
C PHE A 122 -18.42 26.95 -26.07
N LEU A 123 -18.08 25.94 -25.27
CA LEU A 123 -18.89 25.50 -24.13
C LEU A 123 -19.06 26.60 -23.07
N LYS A 124 -18.01 27.41 -22.81
CA LYS A 124 -18.09 28.56 -21.91
C LYS A 124 -18.99 29.66 -22.44
N ASP A 125 -18.90 29.93 -23.75
CA ASP A 125 -19.70 30.96 -24.40
C ASP A 125 -21.19 30.56 -24.45
N GLU A 126 -21.49 29.31 -24.81
CA GLU A 126 -22.82 28.69 -24.71
C GLU A 126 -23.39 28.79 -23.29
N GLY A 127 -22.62 28.41 -22.27
CA GLY A 127 -23.03 28.49 -20.87
C GLY A 127 -23.34 29.92 -20.44
N SER A 128 -22.48 30.87 -20.79
CA SER A 128 -22.67 32.29 -20.51
C SER A 128 -23.92 32.84 -21.20
N GLN A 129 -24.18 32.40 -22.43
CA GLN A 129 -25.34 32.81 -23.20
C GLN A 129 -26.64 32.24 -22.61
N ARG A 130 -26.65 30.97 -22.21
CA ARG A 130 -27.78 30.34 -21.50
C ARG A 130 -28.12 31.08 -20.21
N GLU A 131 -27.13 31.47 -19.43
CA GLU A 131 -27.35 32.22 -18.19
C GLU A 131 -27.97 33.60 -18.44
N LYS A 132 -27.48 34.31 -19.47
CA LYS A 132 -28.06 35.59 -19.89
C LYS A 132 -29.53 35.45 -20.27
N TYR A 133 -29.89 34.43 -21.05
CA TYR A 133 -31.28 34.18 -21.43
C TYR A 133 -32.14 33.76 -20.24
N ARG A 134 -31.61 32.89 -19.35
CA ARG A 134 -32.29 32.50 -18.11
C ARG A 134 -32.63 33.71 -17.25
N MET A 135 -31.67 34.61 -17.04
CA MET A 135 -31.88 35.82 -16.26
C MET A 135 -32.91 36.78 -16.90
N LYS A 136 -32.88 36.93 -18.24
CA LYS A 136 -33.89 37.73 -18.96
C LYS A 136 -35.28 37.13 -18.81
N MET A 137 -35.42 35.81 -18.97
CA MET A 137 -36.69 35.10 -18.84
C MET A 137 -37.25 35.22 -17.42
N MET A 138 -36.41 35.01 -16.39
CA MET A 138 -36.80 35.16 -14.98
C MET A 138 -37.27 36.58 -14.67
N LYS A 139 -36.58 37.60 -15.19
CA LYS A 139 -36.98 39.01 -15.03
C LYS A 139 -38.32 39.30 -15.70
N ALA A 140 -38.50 38.88 -16.95
CA ALA A 140 -39.74 39.07 -17.69
C ALA A 140 -40.91 38.37 -16.98
N ARG A 141 -40.71 37.14 -16.51
CA ARG A 141 -41.72 36.40 -15.75
C ARG A 141 -42.12 37.10 -14.45
N LYS A 142 -41.15 37.57 -13.67
CA LYS A 142 -41.42 38.32 -12.42
C LYS A 142 -42.20 39.62 -12.68
N MET A 143 -41.98 40.27 -13.83
CA MET A 143 -42.77 41.46 -14.22
C MET A 143 -44.22 41.08 -14.54
N LEU A 144 -44.44 39.99 -15.28
CA LEU A 144 -45.79 39.48 -15.58
C LEU A 144 -46.54 39.07 -14.32
N GLN A 145 -45.88 38.35 -13.41
CA GLN A 145 -46.44 37.96 -12.13
C GLN A 145 -46.90 39.17 -11.32
N LYS A 146 -46.05 40.19 -11.17
CA LYS A 146 -46.41 41.44 -10.48
C LYS A 146 -47.54 42.21 -11.16
N ALA A 147 -47.69 42.11 -12.48
CA ALA A 147 -48.80 42.74 -13.19
C ALA A 147 -50.11 41.99 -12.92
N GLN A 148 -50.09 40.64 -12.95
CA GLN A 148 -51.24 39.80 -12.63
C GLN A 148 -51.69 39.94 -11.18
N GLU A 149 -50.76 39.99 -10.23
CA GLU A 149 -51.07 40.18 -8.80
C GLU A 149 -51.75 41.52 -8.51
N LYS A 150 -51.44 42.57 -9.28
CA LYS A 150 -52.12 43.88 -9.17
C LYS A 150 -53.56 43.83 -9.68
N GLU A 151 -53.86 42.98 -10.65
CA GLU A 151 -55.21 42.83 -11.22
C GLU A 151 -56.09 41.88 -10.40
N GLU A 152 -55.52 40.81 -9.83
CA GLU A 152 -56.26 39.74 -9.14
C GLU A 152 -56.42 39.94 -7.62
N GLY A 153 -55.83 41.00 -7.03
CA GLY A 153 -55.86 41.26 -5.60
C GLY A 153 -54.82 40.46 -4.81
N ASP A 154 -54.47 40.96 -3.61
CA ASP A 154 -53.28 40.52 -2.87
C ASP A 154 -53.29 39.02 -2.48
N GLN A 155 -52.18 38.37 -2.83
CA GLN A 155 -51.71 37.05 -2.40
C GLN A 155 -52.58 35.84 -2.78
N LYS A 156 -52.17 35.13 -3.84
CA LYS A 156 -52.81 33.89 -4.28
C LYS A 156 -52.60 32.79 -3.25
N ALA A 157 -53.67 32.10 -2.86
CA ALA A 157 -53.66 31.05 -1.84
C ALA A 157 -52.64 29.93 -2.12
N TRP A 158 -52.41 29.61 -3.40
CA TRP A 158 -51.43 28.58 -3.81
C TRP A 158 -49.97 28.97 -3.57
N SER A 159 -49.68 30.25 -3.31
CA SER A 159 -48.32 30.73 -3.00
C SER A 159 -47.94 30.57 -1.53
N LEU A 160 -48.90 30.18 -0.68
CA LEU A 160 -48.71 29.99 0.75
C LEU A 160 -48.64 28.50 1.10
N CYS A 161 -47.83 28.16 2.09
CA CYS A 161 -47.87 26.84 2.71
C CYS A 161 -49.17 26.70 3.52
N GLU A 162 -50.01 25.73 3.21
CA GLU A 162 -51.29 25.53 3.92
C GLU A 162 -51.12 25.09 5.40
N VAL A 163 -49.92 24.67 5.79
CA VAL A 163 -49.61 24.28 7.17
C VAL A 163 -49.25 25.47 8.07
N CYS A 164 -48.45 26.42 7.55
CA CYS A 164 -47.92 27.54 8.34
C CYS A 164 -48.30 28.92 7.82
N ALA A 165 -49.04 28.98 6.71
CA ALA A 165 -49.47 30.19 6.00
C ALA A 165 -48.34 31.13 5.53
N PHE A 166 -47.08 30.69 5.57
CA PHE A 166 -45.95 31.47 5.01
C PHE A 166 -45.84 31.29 3.50
N GLN A 167 -45.43 32.37 2.82
CA GLN A 167 -45.18 32.36 1.39
C GLN A 167 -44.00 31.45 1.06
N PHE A 168 -44.14 30.69 -0.02
CA PHE A 168 -43.04 29.89 -0.56
C PHE A 168 -41.96 30.79 -1.17
N ALA A 169 -40.70 30.45 -0.94
CA ALA A 169 -39.54 31.15 -1.49
C ALA A 169 -38.37 30.18 -1.68
N ASP A 170 -37.44 30.49 -2.58
CA ASP A 170 -36.21 29.68 -2.78
C ASP A 170 -35.17 29.99 -1.69
N THR A 171 -35.57 29.78 -0.44
CA THR A 171 -34.76 29.92 0.78
C THR A 171 -34.77 28.60 1.54
N GLU A 172 -33.79 28.40 2.43
CA GLU A 172 -33.64 27.13 3.16
C GLU A 172 -34.90 26.73 3.95
N GLU A 173 -35.69 27.69 4.45
CA GLU A 173 -36.85 27.40 5.30
C GLU A 173 -38.20 27.37 4.56
N GLN A 174 -38.34 28.19 3.52
CA GLN A 174 -39.62 28.40 2.82
C GLN A 174 -39.68 27.69 1.46
N THR A 175 -38.62 26.94 1.09
CA THR A 175 -38.62 26.15 -0.15
C THR A 175 -39.79 25.16 -0.14
N PRO A 176 -40.69 25.18 -1.14
CA PRO A 176 -41.76 24.23 -1.28
C PRO A 176 -41.19 22.86 -1.66
N ARG A 177 -41.58 21.83 -0.91
CA ARG A 177 -41.18 20.44 -1.09
C ARG A 177 -42.40 19.59 -1.38
N VAL A 178 -42.24 18.66 -2.32
CA VAL A 178 -43.32 17.76 -2.74
C VAL A 178 -43.22 16.45 -1.97
N LEU A 179 -44.31 16.08 -1.28
CA LEU A 179 -44.49 14.78 -0.62
C LEU A 179 -44.84 13.70 -1.65
N ALA A 180 -44.74 12.42 -1.29
CA ALA A 180 -45.00 11.29 -2.19
C ALA A 180 -46.41 11.30 -2.79
N CYS A 181 -47.40 11.87 -2.09
CA CYS A 181 -48.77 12.04 -2.57
C CYS A 181 -48.98 13.26 -3.48
N GLY A 182 -47.95 14.11 -3.68
CA GLY A 182 -48.00 15.30 -4.52
C GLY A 182 -48.34 16.60 -3.78
N HIS A 183 -48.76 16.52 -2.52
CA HIS A 183 -48.97 17.72 -1.68
C HIS A 183 -47.65 18.46 -1.44
N THR A 184 -47.74 19.79 -1.38
CA THR A 184 -46.57 20.65 -1.18
C THR A 184 -46.61 21.33 0.19
N VAL A 185 -45.50 21.24 0.93
CA VAL A 185 -45.27 21.93 2.21
C VAL A 185 -43.89 22.59 2.21
N CYS A 186 -43.65 23.61 3.03
CA CYS A 186 -42.34 24.25 3.09
C CYS A 186 -41.31 23.40 3.85
N GLN A 187 -40.01 23.57 3.57
CA GLN A 187 -38.93 22.82 4.21
C GLN A 187 -39.00 22.85 5.74
N SER A 188 -39.29 24.00 6.35
CA SER A 188 -39.44 24.10 7.80
C SER A 188 -40.60 23.26 8.36
N CYS A 189 -41.70 23.09 7.60
CA CYS A 189 -42.79 22.18 7.98
C CYS A 189 -42.40 20.71 7.77
N VAL A 190 -41.65 20.38 6.72
CA VAL A 190 -41.09 19.03 6.50
C VAL A 190 -40.24 18.59 7.69
N VAL A 191 -39.33 19.46 8.16
CA VAL A 191 -38.47 19.17 9.32
C VAL A 191 -39.31 18.90 10.57
N LYS A 192 -40.35 19.70 10.81
CA LYS A 192 -41.26 19.50 11.95
C LYS A 192 -42.03 18.19 11.86
N LEU A 193 -42.49 17.80 10.67
CA LEU A 193 -43.22 16.55 10.46
C LEU A 193 -42.30 15.33 10.61
N ALA A 194 -41.08 15.40 10.08
CA ALA A 194 -40.08 14.34 10.24
C ALA A 194 -39.64 14.14 11.70
N ALA A 195 -39.61 15.21 12.50
CA ALA A 195 -39.31 15.11 13.93
C ALA A 195 -40.39 14.37 14.73
N GLN A 196 -41.63 14.29 14.23
CA GLN A 196 -42.73 13.58 14.90
C GLN A 196 -42.68 12.07 14.67
N THR A 197 -42.20 11.63 13.50
CA THR A 197 -42.10 10.22 13.12
C THR A 197 -40.75 9.95 12.46
N PRO A 198 -39.77 9.40 13.21
CA PRO A 198 -38.45 9.08 12.66
C PRO A 198 -38.56 8.10 11.47
N GLY A 199 -37.88 8.41 10.36
CA GLY A 199 -37.84 7.58 9.15
C GLY A 199 -39.06 7.65 8.21
N GLU A 200 -40.16 8.33 8.59
CA GLU A 200 -41.37 8.43 7.79
C GLU A 200 -42.05 9.79 7.95
N ILE A 201 -42.38 10.48 6.86
CA ILE A 201 -43.14 11.73 6.91
C ILE A 201 -44.58 11.46 6.49
N LYS A 202 -45.54 11.69 7.39
CA LYS A 202 -46.96 11.60 7.07
C LYS A 202 -47.48 12.94 6.58
N CYS A 203 -48.11 12.93 5.41
CA CYS A 203 -48.74 14.10 4.85
C CYS A 203 -49.85 14.64 5.79
N PRO A 204 -49.89 15.95 6.08
CA PRO A 204 -50.91 16.52 6.96
C PRO A 204 -52.32 16.54 6.34
N PHE A 205 -52.44 16.36 5.03
CA PHE A 205 -53.70 16.46 4.29
C PHE A 205 -54.37 15.08 4.10
N ASP A 206 -53.62 14.08 3.64
CA ASP A 206 -54.14 12.75 3.27
C ASP A 206 -53.47 11.59 4.03
N ARG A 207 -52.50 11.89 4.92
CA ARG A 207 -51.75 10.93 5.75
C ARG A 207 -50.94 9.88 4.98
N VAL A 208 -50.79 10.03 3.67
CA VAL A 208 -49.90 9.19 2.87
C VAL A 208 -48.46 9.41 3.32
N SER A 209 -47.70 8.33 3.47
CA SER A 209 -46.33 8.40 3.94
C SER A 209 -45.31 8.62 2.83
N SER A 210 -44.34 9.46 3.14
CA SER A 210 -43.15 9.72 2.32
C SER A 210 -41.94 9.22 3.11
N ASN A 211 -41.27 8.20 2.59
CA ASN A 211 -40.04 7.69 3.18
C ASN A 211 -38.89 8.66 2.90
N TRP A 212 -38.03 8.89 3.89
CA TRP A 212 -36.79 9.64 3.72
C TRP A 212 -35.65 8.91 4.42
N SER A 213 -34.44 9.00 3.89
CA SER A 213 -33.25 8.29 4.41
C SER A 213 -32.46 9.20 5.34
N ASP A 214 -32.27 8.78 6.59
CA ASP A 214 -31.52 9.51 7.65
C ASP A 214 -29.99 9.55 7.42
N GLN A 215 -29.48 9.03 6.30
CA GLN A 215 -28.02 8.85 6.13
C GLN A 215 -27.25 10.17 5.98
N GLU A 216 -27.92 11.27 5.66
CA GLU A 216 -27.35 12.61 5.66
C GLU A 216 -28.37 13.55 6.32
N LYS A 217 -27.91 14.54 7.11
CA LYS A 217 -28.73 15.42 7.97
C LYS A 217 -29.81 16.27 7.26
N ASP A 218 -30.07 16.02 5.98
CA ASP A 218 -31.01 16.76 5.16
C ASP A 218 -32.13 15.84 4.64
N ILE A 219 -33.36 16.15 5.04
CA ILE A 219 -34.58 15.59 4.45
C ILE A 219 -34.73 16.19 3.04
N TYR A 220 -34.09 15.58 2.04
CA TYR A 220 -34.16 16.03 0.64
C TYR A 220 -35.40 15.47 -0.07
N LEU A 221 -36.55 16.11 0.17
CA LEU A 221 -37.69 16.00 -0.74
C LEU A 221 -37.47 16.86 -1.99
N GLN A 222 -38.07 16.51 -3.12
CA GLN A 222 -37.91 17.30 -4.35
C GLN A 222 -38.51 18.70 -4.19
N LYS A 223 -37.79 19.74 -4.67
CA LYS A 223 -38.31 21.10 -4.72
C LYS A 223 -39.48 21.17 -5.70
N ASN A 224 -40.57 21.84 -5.33
CA ASN A 224 -41.61 22.21 -6.28
C ASN A 224 -41.14 23.44 -7.06
N LEU A 225 -40.39 23.20 -8.15
CA LEU A 225 -39.85 24.27 -9.00
C LEU A 225 -40.95 25.07 -9.70
N SER A 226 -42.14 24.50 -9.88
CA SER A 226 -43.30 25.24 -10.38
C SER A 226 -43.66 26.34 -9.39
N LEU A 227 -43.84 26.05 -8.10
CA LEU A 227 -44.18 27.07 -7.11
C LEU A 227 -43.05 28.09 -6.85
N LEU A 228 -41.79 27.71 -7.07
CA LEU A 228 -40.65 28.63 -6.94
C LEU A 228 -40.43 29.55 -8.14
N HIS A 229 -40.82 29.08 -9.32
CA HIS A 229 -40.58 29.81 -10.56
C HIS A 229 -41.86 30.39 -11.16
N MET A 230 -43.06 30.15 -10.59
CA MET A 230 -44.34 30.73 -10.98
C MET A 230 -44.46 32.19 -10.59
#